data_AF-A0A846Y1M3-F1
#
_entry.id   AF-A0A846Y1M3-F1
#
_cell.length_a   1.000
_cell.length_b   1.000
_cell.length_c   1.000
_cell.angle_alpha   90.00
_cell.angle_beta   90.00
_cell.angle_gamma   90.00
#
_symmetry.space_group_name_H-M   'P 1'
#
loop_
_entity.id
_entity.type
_entity.pdbx_description
1 polymer ?
#
loop_
_entity_poly.entity_id
_entity_poly.type
_entity_poly.pdbx_seq_one_letter_code
_entity_poly.pdbx_strand_id
1 'polypeptide(L)'
;MSSRSSRMPDPPKRATEGMRARDLDRVRARALLDAAYEEGQLAAAEYHDRSDRAAAAATIAQLRGLVSDLQTPEGVERWCEPPRSDPAARRAGRYPDRIRARTEDRTRTRRALDTARAEGQLTADEHRTLVELTDEAQTLGDLAGLTEDLQKPVAAPVDPRSRMRPRTAGLAAAVAVIAALAAVGGYLLTHTSAPPPAPAAAPVDRAVTAKVIDTPDLTTRAGFDHFRRLYQQKFGDTVLDELTLFPEYASFDRTTRAQPNRVVDYDFRGGFLASSAMTTRDADKPIFDLATVDASALGNLIDRSVALSNVEGGTISHIGMGIDGITEVPTINIYVGNEFQESGYLEATPSGELIDTHPFGD
;
A
#
# COMPACT_ATOMS: atom_id res chain seq x y z
N MET A 1 -33.69 17.14 46.44
CA MET A 1 -32.61 17.45 45.48
C MET A 1 -31.47 16.49 45.76
N SER A 2 -31.35 15.41 45.00
CA SER A 2 -30.22 14.47 45.12
C SER A 2 -29.61 14.26 43.75
N SER A 3 -28.54 15.00 43.49
CA SER A 3 -27.70 14.86 42.30
C SER A 3 -26.95 13.54 42.37
N ARG A 4 -27.36 12.56 41.56
CA ARG A 4 -26.54 11.37 41.27
C ARG A 4 -25.45 11.77 40.28
N SER A 5 -24.26 12.03 40.79
CA SER A 5 -23.04 12.09 39.99
C SER A 5 -22.76 10.69 39.44
N SER A 6 -22.97 10.52 38.14
CA SER A 6 -22.64 9.29 37.41
C SER A 6 -21.12 9.23 37.25
N ARG A 7 -20.47 8.46 38.12
CA ARG A 7 -19.04 8.10 38.00
C ARG A 7 -18.88 7.21 36.76
N MET A 8 -18.35 7.78 35.68
CA MET A 8 -17.87 7.04 34.50
C MET A 8 -16.83 6.00 34.95
N PRO A 9 -16.86 4.75 34.45
CA PRO A 9 -15.82 3.77 34.73
C PRO A 9 -14.51 4.16 34.02
N ASP A 10 -13.39 4.07 34.74
CA ASP A 10 -12.05 4.26 34.18
C ASP A 10 -11.81 3.28 33.00
N PRO A 11 -11.23 3.73 31.87
CA PRO A 11 -10.89 2.87 30.74
C PRO A 11 -9.76 1.88 31.11
N PRO A 12 -9.68 0.71 30.45
CA PRO A 12 -8.78 -0.37 30.86
C PRO A 12 -7.31 -0.06 30.58
N LYS A 13 -6.54 0.29 31.64
CA LYS A 13 -5.07 0.46 31.63
C LYS A 13 -4.26 -0.78 31.20
N ARG A 14 -4.85 -1.98 31.28
CA ARG A 14 -4.13 -3.26 31.14
C ARG A 14 -3.59 -3.56 29.73
N ALA A 15 -4.24 -3.09 28.67
CA ALA A 15 -3.85 -3.48 27.30
C ALA A 15 -2.51 -2.88 26.84
N THR A 16 -2.04 -1.78 27.46
CA THR A 16 -0.81 -1.09 27.09
C THR A 16 0.39 -1.42 27.97
N GLU A 17 0.18 -2.06 29.11
CA GLU A 17 1.25 -2.43 30.05
C GLU A 17 2.03 -3.68 29.57
N GLY A 18 1.39 -4.57 28.79
CA GLY A 18 2.00 -5.79 28.25
C GLY A 18 2.39 -5.76 26.77
N MET A 19 2.17 -4.64 26.07
CA MET A 19 2.43 -4.53 24.63
C MET A 19 3.94 -4.62 24.33
N ARG A 20 4.35 -5.58 23.49
CA ARG A 20 5.77 -5.80 23.14
C ARG A 20 6.37 -4.60 22.40
N ALA A 21 7.63 -4.24 22.65
CA ALA A 21 8.30 -3.11 22.00
C ALA A 21 8.92 -3.50 20.64
N ARG A 22 8.82 -2.62 19.64
CA ARG A 22 9.54 -2.73 18.36
C ARG A 22 10.94 -2.16 18.46
N ASP A 23 11.79 -2.53 17.51
CA ASP A 23 13.12 -1.93 17.33
C ASP A 23 13.04 -0.41 17.19
N LEU A 24 12.08 0.10 16.42
CA LEU A 24 11.86 1.53 16.25
C LEU A 24 11.51 2.24 17.57
N ASP A 25 10.77 1.58 18.47
CA ASP A 25 10.44 2.16 19.78
C ASP A 25 11.69 2.27 20.66
N ARG A 26 12.57 1.26 20.62
CA ARG A 26 13.85 1.28 21.33
C ARG A 26 14.79 2.37 20.79
N VAL A 27 14.82 2.55 19.47
CA VAL A 27 15.60 3.63 18.82
C VAL A 27 15.06 5.01 19.21
N ARG A 28 13.74 5.22 19.19
CA ARG A 28 13.12 6.50 19.60
C ARG A 28 13.39 6.83 21.06
N ALA A 29 13.30 5.84 21.95
CA ALA A 29 13.62 6.03 23.36
C ALA A 29 15.09 6.44 23.56
N ARG A 30 16.03 5.81 22.83
CA ARG A 30 17.44 6.18 22.86
C ARG A 30 17.71 7.59 22.34
N ALA A 31 17.09 7.99 21.23
CA ALA A 31 17.23 9.36 20.72
C ALA A 31 16.77 10.42 21.73
N LEU A 32 15.76 10.13 22.55
CA LEU A 32 15.33 11.01 23.65
C LEU A 32 16.35 11.03 24.81
N LEU A 33 16.94 9.87 25.13
CA LEU A 33 18.02 9.79 26.13
C LEU A 33 19.28 10.55 25.67
N ASP A 34 19.61 10.47 24.37
CA ASP A 34 20.71 11.19 23.75
C ASP A 34 20.49 12.70 23.86
N ALA A 35 19.31 13.19 23.47
CA ALA A 35 18.95 14.61 23.59
C ALA A 35 18.97 15.10 25.04
N ALA A 36 18.45 14.31 25.98
CA ALA A 36 18.47 14.66 27.40
C ALA A 36 19.90 14.69 27.98
N TYR A 37 20.82 13.85 27.47
CA TYR A 37 22.23 13.91 27.83
C TYR A 37 22.91 15.16 27.26
N GLU A 38 22.66 15.50 25.99
CA GLU A 38 23.19 16.70 25.33
C GLU A 38 22.73 18.00 26.00
N GLU A 39 21.49 18.04 26.48
CA GLU A 39 20.92 19.15 27.25
C GLU A 39 21.35 19.17 28.73
N GLY A 40 22.12 18.16 29.17
CA GLY A 40 22.63 18.06 30.53
C GLY A 40 21.59 17.65 31.59
N GLN A 41 20.44 17.11 31.17
CA GLN A 41 19.42 16.57 32.08
C GLN A 41 19.82 15.20 32.66
N LEU A 42 20.72 14.48 31.99
CA LEU A 42 21.24 13.17 32.42
C LEU A 42 22.76 13.23 32.64
N ALA A 43 23.23 12.62 33.73
CA ALA A 43 24.65 12.38 33.93
C ALA A 43 25.14 11.21 33.05
N ALA A 44 26.42 11.19 32.67
CA ALA A 44 26.98 10.17 31.75
C ALA A 44 26.73 8.71 32.21
N ALA A 45 26.90 8.42 33.49
CA ALA A 45 26.66 7.07 34.03
C ALA A 45 25.17 6.68 33.97
N GLU A 46 24.28 7.65 34.19
CA GLU A 46 22.83 7.44 34.14
C GLU A 46 22.34 7.27 32.70
N TYR A 47 22.90 8.05 31.77
CA TYR A 47 22.66 7.90 30.34
C TYR A 47 23.02 6.49 29.86
N HIS A 48 24.22 5.99 30.18
CA HIS A 48 24.64 4.64 29.78
C HIS A 48 23.72 3.56 30.36
N ASP A 49 23.38 3.62 31.65
CA ASP A 49 22.47 2.66 32.28
C ASP A 49 21.06 2.68 31.66
N ARG A 50 20.49 3.86 31.41
CA ARG A 50 19.18 4.00 30.76
C ARG A 50 19.23 3.52 29.30
N SER A 51 20.31 3.75 28.58
CA SER A 51 20.50 3.31 27.20
C SER A 51 20.65 1.79 27.05
N ASP A 52 21.28 1.14 28.03
CA ASP A 52 21.36 -0.32 28.13
C ASP A 52 20.00 -0.92 28.50
N ARG A 53 19.28 -0.32 29.46
CA ARG A 53 17.91 -0.73 29.80
C ARG A 53 16.93 -0.52 28.64
N ALA A 54 17.11 0.54 27.85
CA ALA A 54 16.32 0.76 26.64
C ALA A 54 16.63 -0.28 25.55
N ALA A 55 17.86 -0.78 25.47
CA ALA A 55 18.25 -1.88 24.60
C ALA A 55 17.48 -3.17 24.91
N ALA A 56 17.38 -3.48 26.20
CA ALA A 56 16.86 -4.73 26.72
C ALA A 56 15.36 -4.68 27.03
N ALA A 57 14.71 -3.54 26.83
CA ALA A 57 13.29 -3.38 27.13
C ALA A 57 12.44 -4.23 26.17
N ALA A 58 11.62 -5.10 26.75
CA ALA A 58 10.70 -5.97 26.05
C ALA A 58 9.34 -5.31 25.77
N THR A 59 8.97 -4.26 26.52
CA THR A 59 7.65 -3.61 26.40
C THR A 59 7.73 -2.10 26.22
N ILE A 60 6.71 -1.53 25.57
CA ILE A 60 6.59 -0.07 25.40
C ILE A 60 6.51 0.62 26.76
N ALA A 61 5.86 -0.01 27.73
CA ALA A 61 5.72 0.53 29.08
C ALA A 61 7.08 0.67 29.79
N GLN A 62 7.99 -0.30 29.61
CA GLN A 62 9.35 -0.22 30.12
C GLN A 62 10.10 0.96 29.50
N LEU A 63 10.04 1.12 28.18
CA LEU A 63 10.66 2.25 27.49
C LEU A 63 10.08 3.61 27.94
N ARG A 64 8.76 3.67 28.18
CA ARG A 64 8.09 4.87 28.73
C ARG A 64 8.57 5.23 30.12
N GLY A 65 8.75 4.23 30.98
CA GLY A 65 9.32 4.46 32.30
C GLY A 65 10.68 5.14 32.24
N LEU A 66 11.53 4.78 31.27
CA LEU A 66 12.90 5.29 31.14
C LEU A 66 13.01 6.76 30.69
N VAL A 67 11.97 7.31 30.06
CA VAL A 67 11.97 8.68 29.51
C VAL A 67 10.91 9.59 30.12
N SER A 68 10.10 9.07 31.05
CA SER A 68 8.93 9.78 31.58
C SER A 68 9.24 11.02 32.41
N ASP A 69 10.42 11.06 33.01
CA ASP A 69 10.93 12.11 33.90
C ASP A 69 11.78 13.16 33.16
N LEU A 70 12.06 12.95 31.88
CA LEU A 70 12.87 13.85 31.05
C LEU A 70 12.02 14.99 30.49
N GLN A 71 12.58 16.20 30.46
CA GLN A 71 11.94 17.35 29.84
C GLN A 71 12.10 17.25 28.33
N THR A 72 11.01 17.42 27.58
CA THR A 72 11.00 17.29 26.11
C THR A 72 11.53 18.59 25.48
N PRO A 73 12.53 18.54 24.58
CA PRO A 73 13.01 19.72 23.84
C PRO A 73 11.91 20.36 22.98
N GLU A 74 11.98 21.68 22.72
CA GLU A 74 11.11 22.32 21.73
C GLU A 74 11.41 21.79 20.33
N GLY A 75 10.45 21.08 19.73
CA GLY A 75 10.56 20.54 18.36
C GLY A 75 10.55 19.01 18.26
N VAL A 76 10.59 18.27 19.38
CA VAL A 76 10.40 16.82 19.39
C VAL A 76 8.95 16.51 19.78
N GLU A 77 8.21 15.80 18.92
CA GLU A 77 6.85 15.36 19.24
C GLU A 77 6.86 14.59 20.56
N ARG A 78 6.19 15.16 21.57
CA ARG A 78 5.87 14.48 22.82
C ARG A 78 5.35 13.10 22.48
N TRP A 79 5.82 12.06 23.17
CA TRP A 79 5.40 10.70 22.91
C TRP A 79 3.88 10.59 23.01
N CYS A 80 3.21 10.62 21.85
CA CYS A 80 1.77 10.80 21.78
C CYS A 80 1.15 9.42 21.73
N GLU A 81 0.26 9.14 22.69
CA GLU A 81 -0.48 7.88 22.74
C GLU A 81 -1.22 7.71 21.39
N PRO A 82 -1.08 6.58 20.69
CA PRO A 82 -1.90 6.35 19.50
C PRO A 82 -3.38 6.46 19.90
N PRO A 83 -4.24 7.02 19.04
CA PRO A 83 -5.64 7.23 19.38
C PRO A 83 -6.25 5.91 19.87
N ARG A 84 -6.87 5.97 21.05
CA ARG A 84 -7.49 4.80 21.67
C ARG A 84 -8.52 4.25 20.70
N SER A 85 -8.28 3.05 20.20
CA SER A 85 -9.25 2.34 19.37
C SER A 85 -10.48 2.05 20.23
N ASP A 86 -11.60 2.66 19.84
CA ASP A 86 -12.89 2.56 20.51
C ASP A 86 -13.24 1.06 20.76
N PRO A 87 -13.48 0.63 22.01
CA PRO A 87 -13.85 -0.75 22.29
C PRO A 87 -15.14 -1.19 21.56
N ALA A 88 -16.02 -0.25 21.18
CA ALA A 88 -17.17 -0.54 20.33
C ALA A 88 -16.76 -0.87 18.88
N ALA A 89 -15.77 -0.16 18.32
CA ALA A 89 -15.20 -0.46 17.01
C ALA A 89 -14.47 -1.82 16.98
N ARG A 90 -13.90 -2.26 18.12
CA ARG A 90 -13.29 -3.60 18.25
C ARG A 90 -14.31 -4.74 18.17
N ARG A 91 -15.59 -4.48 18.48
CA ARG A 91 -16.67 -5.47 18.43
C ARG A 91 -17.43 -5.47 17.09
N ALA A 92 -17.43 -4.36 16.37
CA ALA A 92 -18.24 -4.16 15.16
C ALA A 92 -17.76 -4.92 13.90
N GLY A 93 -16.66 -5.67 13.97
CA GLY A 93 -16.14 -6.44 12.82
C GLY A 93 -15.46 -7.77 13.18
N ARG A 94 -15.51 -8.21 14.44
CA ARG A 94 -14.90 -9.48 14.86
C ARG A 94 -15.91 -10.61 14.59
N TYR A 95 -15.61 -11.44 13.59
CA TYR A 95 -16.31 -12.71 13.41
C TYR A 95 -16.25 -13.50 14.75
N PRO A 96 -17.34 -14.15 15.19
CA PRO A 96 -17.37 -14.86 16.47
C PRO A 96 -16.14 -15.75 16.68
N ASP A 97 -15.51 -15.68 17.86
CA ASP A 97 -14.26 -16.37 18.18
C ASP A 97 -14.32 -17.90 17.95
N ARG A 98 -15.53 -18.48 18.04
CA ARG A 98 -15.83 -19.90 17.81
C ARG A 98 -15.81 -20.36 16.35
N ILE A 99 -15.56 -19.46 15.41
CA ILE A 99 -15.59 -19.80 13.98
C ILE A 99 -14.28 -20.48 13.60
N ARG A 100 -14.39 -21.58 12.84
CA ARG A 100 -13.24 -22.35 12.38
C ARG A 100 -12.33 -21.50 11.50
N ALA A 101 -11.04 -21.48 11.82
CA ALA A 101 -10.03 -20.79 11.03
C ALA A 101 -9.77 -21.50 9.70
N ARG A 102 -9.81 -20.74 8.60
CA ARG A 102 -9.43 -21.20 7.26
C ARG A 102 -7.91 -21.16 7.10
N THR A 103 -7.40 -21.80 6.06
CA THR A 103 -5.98 -21.75 5.69
C THR A 103 -5.52 -20.31 5.44
N GLU A 104 -6.37 -19.48 4.85
CA GLU A 104 -6.09 -18.05 4.63
C GLU A 104 -5.88 -17.29 5.96
N ASP A 105 -6.68 -17.58 6.99
CA ASP A 105 -6.57 -16.95 8.30
C ASP A 105 -5.25 -17.33 9.00
N ARG A 106 -4.85 -18.61 8.91
CA ARG A 106 -3.54 -19.08 9.40
C ARG A 106 -2.39 -18.42 8.63
N THR A 107 -2.49 -18.33 7.31
CA THR A 107 -1.49 -17.66 6.47
C THR A 107 -1.36 -16.17 6.80
N ARG A 108 -2.48 -15.49 7.04
CA ARG A 108 -2.49 -14.08 7.47
C ARG A 108 -1.81 -13.91 8.83
N THR A 109 -2.07 -14.83 9.76
CA THR A 109 -1.46 -14.84 11.09
C THR A 109 0.05 -15.09 11.02
N ARG A 110 0.51 -16.06 10.23
CA ARG A 110 1.95 -16.28 10.00
C ARG A 110 2.66 -15.04 9.44
N ARG A 111 2.07 -14.37 8.42
CA ARG A 111 2.63 -13.11 7.89
C ARG A 111 2.78 -12.01 8.95
N ALA A 112 1.82 -11.93 9.88
CA ALA A 112 1.90 -10.98 10.99
C ALA A 112 3.02 -11.35 11.98
N LEU A 113 3.21 -12.65 12.28
CA LEU A 113 4.32 -13.13 13.11
C LEU A 113 5.69 -12.89 12.46
N ASP A 114 5.80 -13.11 11.15
CA ASP A 114 7.03 -12.83 10.38
C ASP A 114 7.40 -11.34 10.42
N THR A 115 6.39 -10.49 10.25
CA THR A 115 6.56 -9.03 10.35
C THR A 115 6.99 -8.63 11.76
N ALA A 116 6.34 -9.17 12.80
CA ALA A 116 6.71 -8.91 14.19
C ALA A 116 8.14 -9.39 14.52
N ARG A 117 8.59 -10.50 13.93
CA ARG A 117 9.97 -10.99 14.06
C ARG A 117 10.98 -10.07 13.37
N ALA A 118 10.64 -9.55 12.19
CA ALA A 118 11.46 -8.60 11.44
C ALA A 118 11.57 -7.24 12.15
N GLU A 119 10.51 -6.81 12.84
CA GLU A 119 10.48 -5.58 13.65
C GLU A 119 11.08 -5.76 15.07
N GLY A 120 11.62 -6.96 15.36
CA GLY A 120 12.26 -7.29 16.63
C GLY A 120 11.31 -7.39 17.83
N GLN A 121 10.01 -7.52 17.60
CA GLN A 121 9.03 -7.76 18.66
C GLN A 121 9.06 -9.20 19.18
N LEU A 122 9.58 -10.15 18.39
CA LEU A 122 9.66 -11.57 18.73
C LEU A 122 11.11 -12.06 18.62
N THR A 123 11.52 -12.93 19.54
CA THR A 123 12.76 -13.71 19.39
C THR A 123 12.57 -14.85 18.38
N ALA A 124 13.66 -15.46 17.92
CA ALA A 124 13.60 -16.59 16.98
C ALA A 124 12.88 -17.82 17.57
N ASP A 125 13.09 -18.10 18.86
CA ASP A 125 12.46 -19.23 19.54
C ASP A 125 10.96 -18.99 19.78
N GLU A 126 10.58 -17.77 20.17
CA GLU A 126 9.17 -17.39 20.29
C GLU A 126 8.44 -17.42 18.95
N HIS A 127 9.07 -16.94 17.87
CA HIS A 127 8.50 -16.96 16.53
C HIS A 127 8.23 -18.40 16.08
N ARG A 128 9.20 -19.31 16.22
CA ARG A 128 9.03 -20.73 15.91
C ARG A 128 7.86 -21.35 16.69
N THR A 129 7.81 -21.11 18.00
CA THR A 129 6.73 -21.61 18.87
C THR A 129 5.36 -21.07 18.44
N LEU A 130 5.26 -19.79 18.09
CA LEU A 130 4.01 -19.16 17.67
C LEU A 130 3.56 -19.63 16.27
N VAL A 131 4.49 -19.96 15.38
CA VAL A 131 4.19 -20.57 14.08
C VAL A 131 3.61 -21.97 14.25
N GLU A 132 4.21 -22.80 15.11
CA GLU A 132 3.68 -24.13 15.44
C GLU A 132 2.26 -24.04 16.03
N LEU A 133 2.03 -23.13 16.98
CA LEU A 133 0.70 -22.89 17.56
C LEU A 133 -0.31 -22.36 16.52
N THR A 134 0.14 -21.59 15.53
CA THR A 134 -0.72 -21.10 14.43
C THR A 134 -1.18 -22.26 13.53
N ASP A 135 -0.35 -23.28 13.36
CA ASP A 135 -0.68 -24.47 12.56
C ASP A 135 -1.73 -25.33 13.26
N GLU A 136 -1.64 -25.44 14.58
CA GLU A 136 -2.57 -26.20 15.43
C GLU A 136 -3.89 -25.46 15.71
N ALA A 137 -3.92 -24.13 15.59
CA ALA A 137 -5.08 -23.31 15.87
C ALA A 137 -6.31 -23.72 15.03
N GLN A 138 -7.44 -23.95 15.71
CA GLN A 138 -8.67 -24.42 15.06
C GLN A 138 -9.67 -23.30 14.83
N THR A 139 -9.63 -22.24 15.64
CA THR A 139 -10.60 -21.15 15.62
C THR A 139 -9.98 -19.78 15.36
N LEU A 140 -10.80 -18.83 14.93
CA LEU A 140 -10.40 -17.43 14.79
C LEU A 140 -10.06 -16.79 16.14
N GLY A 141 -10.66 -17.27 17.23
CA GLY A 141 -10.31 -16.88 18.59
C GLY A 141 -8.89 -17.28 18.97
N ASP A 142 -8.50 -18.52 18.64
CA ASP A 142 -7.16 -19.04 18.91
C ASP A 142 -6.09 -18.20 18.18
N LEU A 143 -6.32 -17.91 16.89
CA LEU A 143 -5.43 -17.05 16.10
C LEU A 143 -5.37 -15.61 16.60
N ALA A 144 -6.50 -15.08 17.08
CA ALA A 144 -6.54 -13.73 17.65
C ALA A 144 -5.78 -13.64 18.97
N GLY A 145 -5.79 -14.69 19.79
CA GLY A 145 -5.01 -14.75 21.04
C GLY A 145 -3.49 -14.75 20.78
N LEU A 146 -3.03 -15.46 19.74
CA LEU A 146 -1.60 -15.50 19.37
C LEU A 146 -1.03 -14.15 18.91
N THR A 147 -1.88 -13.19 18.55
CA THR A 147 -1.47 -11.87 18.04
C THR A 147 -1.95 -10.71 18.91
N GLU A 148 -2.43 -10.99 20.12
CA GLU A 148 -3.00 -9.97 21.01
C GLU A 148 -1.95 -9.00 21.55
N ASP A 149 -0.82 -9.53 22.00
CA ASP A 149 0.27 -8.76 22.63
C ASP A 149 1.27 -8.16 21.62
N LEU A 150 1.09 -8.47 20.34
CA LEU A 150 1.89 -7.91 19.27
C LEU A 150 1.39 -6.51 18.95
N GLN A 151 2.33 -5.59 18.77
CA GLN A 151 2.01 -4.33 18.13
C GLN A 151 1.58 -4.65 16.71
N LYS A 152 0.27 -4.57 16.49
CA LYS A 152 -0.27 -4.46 15.15
C LYS A 152 0.37 -3.23 14.53
N PRO A 153 0.74 -3.27 13.24
CA PRO A 153 1.03 -2.06 12.51
C PRO A 153 -0.11 -1.10 12.82
N VAL A 154 0.19 -0.02 13.53
CA VAL A 154 -0.68 1.15 13.47
C VAL A 154 -0.79 1.40 11.99
N ALA A 155 -2.01 1.30 11.44
CA ALA A 155 -2.27 1.96 10.18
C ALA A 155 -1.88 3.40 10.47
N ALA A 156 -0.68 3.78 10.02
CA ALA A 156 -0.25 5.16 10.07
C ALA A 156 -1.42 5.99 9.55
N PRO A 157 -1.68 7.21 10.05
CA PRO A 157 -2.37 8.16 9.19
C PRO A 157 -1.62 8.07 7.86
N VAL A 158 -2.26 7.50 6.84
CA VAL A 158 -1.58 6.77 5.78
C VAL A 158 -0.52 7.69 5.20
N ASP A 159 0.75 7.44 5.57
CA ASP A 159 1.87 8.19 5.06
C ASP A 159 2.03 7.71 3.62
N PRO A 160 1.68 8.54 2.65
CA PRO A 160 1.44 8.07 1.30
C PRO A 160 2.74 7.98 0.49
N ARG A 161 3.74 7.33 1.08
CA ARG A 161 5.16 7.41 0.71
C ARG A 161 5.90 6.07 0.65
N SER A 162 5.41 5.03 1.29
CA SER A 162 6.18 3.78 1.38
C SER A 162 5.70 2.75 0.35
N ARG A 163 6.01 2.99 -0.92
CA ARG A 163 6.01 1.91 -1.92
C ARG A 163 7.27 1.06 -1.73
N MET A 164 7.20 0.07 -0.84
CA MET A 164 7.94 -1.18 -1.05
C MET A 164 6.96 -2.26 -1.51
N ARG A 165 6.89 -2.37 -2.84
CA ARG A 165 6.65 -3.55 -3.68
C ARG A 165 6.38 -4.87 -2.92
N PRO A 166 5.22 -5.53 -3.12
CA PRO A 166 5.13 -6.96 -2.84
C PRO A 166 5.59 -7.75 -4.08
N ARG A 167 6.67 -8.52 -3.89
CA ARG A 167 7.01 -9.68 -4.70
C ARG A 167 5.96 -10.79 -4.47
N THR A 168 4.85 -10.78 -5.21
CA THR A 168 4.00 -11.97 -5.43
C THR A 168 3.23 -11.86 -6.75
N ALA A 169 3.91 -12.11 -7.87
CA ALA A 169 3.34 -12.19 -9.22
C ALA A 169 2.65 -13.56 -9.50
N GLY A 170 1.95 -14.16 -8.54
CA GLY A 170 1.49 -15.55 -8.72
C GLY A 170 0.13 -15.96 -8.15
N LEU A 171 -0.58 -15.12 -7.38
CA LEU A 171 -1.78 -15.58 -6.67
C LEU A 171 -3.01 -14.68 -6.80
N ALA A 172 -3.03 -13.80 -7.80
CA ALA A 172 -4.21 -13.00 -8.16
C ALA A 172 -5.10 -13.67 -9.23
N ALA A 173 -4.59 -14.68 -9.94
CA ALA A 173 -5.31 -15.34 -11.03
C ALA A 173 -6.37 -16.37 -10.56
N ALA A 174 -6.25 -16.95 -9.35
CA ALA A 174 -7.12 -18.05 -8.93
C ALA A 174 -8.45 -17.61 -8.28
N VAL A 175 -8.53 -16.40 -7.73
CA VAL A 175 -9.73 -15.91 -7.02
C VAL A 175 -10.74 -15.26 -7.97
N ALA A 176 -10.27 -14.70 -9.09
CA ALA A 176 -11.13 -14.11 -10.11
C ALA A 176 -11.97 -15.16 -10.87
N VAL A 177 -11.42 -16.36 -11.08
CA VAL A 177 -12.11 -17.44 -11.83
C VAL A 177 -13.23 -18.09 -11.00
N ILE A 178 -13.06 -18.25 -9.68
CA ILE A 178 -14.09 -18.87 -8.82
C ILE A 178 -15.24 -17.89 -8.53
N ALA A 179 -14.97 -16.60 -8.39
CA ALA A 179 -16.00 -15.57 -8.22
C ALA A 179 -16.81 -15.34 -9.52
N ALA A 180 -16.18 -15.43 -10.69
CA ALA A 180 -16.85 -15.35 -11.98
C ALA A 180 -17.76 -16.57 -12.25
N LEU A 181 -17.34 -17.79 -11.89
CA LEU A 181 -18.16 -19.00 -12.08
C LEU A 181 -19.34 -19.08 -11.08
N ALA A 182 -19.21 -18.54 -9.87
CA ALA A 182 -20.30 -18.48 -8.89
C ALA A 182 -21.36 -17.41 -9.22
N ALA A 183 -20.95 -16.29 -9.83
CA ALA A 183 -21.86 -15.21 -10.23
C ALA A 183 -22.69 -15.57 -11.49
N VAL A 184 -22.14 -16.34 -12.43
CA VAL A 184 -22.85 -16.80 -13.63
C VAL A 184 -23.83 -17.95 -13.32
N GLY A 185 -23.50 -18.81 -12.35
CA GLY A 185 -24.37 -19.93 -11.95
C GLY A 185 -25.62 -19.54 -11.16
N GLY A 186 -25.56 -18.48 -10.33
CA GLY A 186 -26.70 -18.04 -9.50
C GLY A 186 -27.76 -17.22 -10.25
N TYR A 187 -27.36 -16.50 -11.29
CA TYR A 187 -28.25 -15.58 -12.03
C TYR A 187 -29.20 -16.31 -13.01
N LEU A 188 -28.90 -17.55 -13.41
CA LEU A 188 -29.73 -18.32 -14.36
C LEU A 188 -30.84 -19.19 -13.69
N LEU A 189 -30.94 -19.21 -12.35
CA LEU A 189 -31.81 -20.17 -11.64
C LEU A 189 -32.97 -19.57 -10.81
N THR A 190 -33.14 -18.24 -10.72
CA THR A 190 -34.19 -17.66 -9.83
C THR A 190 -35.00 -16.50 -10.39
N HIS A 191 -34.97 -16.25 -11.70
CA HIS A 191 -35.90 -15.28 -12.31
C HIS A 191 -37.33 -15.84 -12.40
N THR A 192 -38.20 -15.39 -11.50
CA THR A 192 -39.66 -15.42 -11.69
C THR A 192 -40.25 -14.06 -11.31
N SER A 193 -40.99 -13.47 -12.25
CA SER A 193 -41.59 -12.13 -12.17
C SER A 193 -42.62 -11.97 -11.05
N ALA A 194 -42.74 -10.77 -10.49
CA ALA A 194 -43.91 -10.37 -9.68
C ALA A 194 -44.44 -8.96 -10.04
N PRO A 195 -45.77 -8.70 -9.93
CA PRO A 195 -46.47 -7.50 -10.42
C PRO A 195 -46.49 -6.32 -9.40
N PRO A 196 -47.07 -5.15 -9.74
CA PRO A 196 -46.56 -3.83 -9.32
C PRO A 196 -47.15 -3.28 -8.01
N PRO A 197 -46.47 -2.32 -7.34
CA PRO A 197 -47.10 -1.36 -6.45
C PRO A 197 -47.37 0.01 -7.13
N ALA A 198 -48.44 0.66 -6.70
CA ALA A 198 -49.00 1.94 -7.18
C ALA A 198 -48.13 3.18 -6.83
N PRO A 199 -48.41 4.38 -7.42
CA PRO A 199 -47.38 5.35 -7.79
C PRO A 199 -46.99 6.30 -6.65
N ALA A 200 -45.70 6.66 -6.60
CA ALA A 200 -45.21 7.82 -5.86
C ALA A 200 -44.21 8.61 -6.72
N ALA A 201 -44.59 9.87 -6.97
CA ALA A 201 -43.86 11.04 -7.46
C ALA A 201 -42.61 10.82 -8.34
N ALA A 202 -42.71 11.30 -9.58
CA ALA A 202 -41.64 11.32 -10.58
C ALA A 202 -40.36 12.01 -10.09
N PRO A 203 -39.21 11.30 -10.04
CA PRO A 203 -37.92 11.92 -10.17
C PRO A 203 -37.66 12.17 -11.65
N VAL A 204 -37.29 13.41 -11.98
CA VAL A 204 -36.81 13.81 -13.30
C VAL A 204 -35.78 12.82 -13.83
N ASP A 205 -36.11 12.19 -14.96
CA ASP A 205 -35.23 11.36 -15.77
C ASP A 205 -34.03 12.19 -16.25
N ARG A 206 -32.94 12.20 -15.50
CA ARG A 206 -31.63 12.38 -16.10
C ARG A 206 -31.13 10.98 -16.43
N ALA A 207 -31.59 10.46 -17.57
CA ALA A 207 -30.99 9.31 -18.20
C ALA A 207 -29.53 9.65 -18.50
N VAL A 208 -28.63 9.34 -17.56
CA VAL A 208 -27.20 9.29 -17.83
C VAL A 208 -27.00 8.03 -18.66
N THR A 209 -27.17 8.16 -19.98
CA THR A 209 -26.69 7.14 -20.91
C THR A 209 -25.21 6.93 -20.61
N ALA A 210 -24.85 5.75 -20.13
CA ALA A 210 -23.45 5.34 -20.01
C ALA A 210 -22.85 5.37 -21.42
N LYS A 211 -22.14 6.45 -21.73
CA LYS A 211 -21.39 6.56 -22.98
C LYS A 211 -20.20 5.63 -22.84
N VAL A 212 -20.23 4.49 -23.54
CA VAL A 212 -19.03 3.69 -23.78
C VAL A 212 -18.11 4.58 -24.59
N ILE A 213 -17.08 5.11 -23.95
CA ILE A 213 -16.02 5.84 -24.65
C ILE A 213 -15.07 4.76 -25.16
N ASP A 214 -15.04 4.56 -26.47
CA ASP A 214 -14.02 3.73 -27.10
C ASP A 214 -12.65 4.28 -26.71
N THR A 215 -11.99 3.57 -25.78
CA THR A 215 -10.65 3.90 -25.33
C THR A 215 -9.72 3.01 -26.15
N PRO A 216 -8.91 3.58 -27.07
CA PRO A 216 -7.96 2.80 -27.85
C PRO A 216 -6.97 2.11 -26.91
N ASP A 217 -6.43 0.97 -27.34
CA ASP A 217 -5.41 0.24 -26.61
C ASP A 217 -4.22 1.17 -26.28
N LEU A 218 -4.00 1.44 -25.00
CA LEU A 218 -3.01 2.42 -24.53
C LEU A 218 -1.56 1.94 -24.70
N THR A 219 -1.36 0.66 -24.98
CA THR A 219 -0.06 0.06 -25.35
C THR A 219 0.26 0.19 -26.84
N THR A 220 -0.54 0.95 -27.59
CA THR A 220 -0.28 1.32 -28.99
C THR A 220 0.11 2.79 -29.10
N ARG A 221 0.74 3.17 -30.22
CA ARG A 221 1.01 4.59 -30.54
C ARG A 221 -0.25 5.46 -30.46
N ALA A 222 -1.35 4.98 -31.06
CA ALA A 222 -2.61 5.72 -31.09
C ALA A 222 -3.20 5.90 -29.67
N GLY A 223 -3.09 4.87 -28.83
CA GLY A 223 -3.52 4.93 -27.44
C GLY A 223 -2.67 5.84 -26.57
N PHE A 224 -1.34 5.78 -26.71
CA PHE A 224 -0.45 6.72 -26.03
C PHE A 224 -0.75 8.19 -26.41
N ASP A 225 -0.87 8.48 -27.71
CA ASP A 225 -1.21 9.83 -28.16
C ASP A 225 -2.60 10.26 -27.65
N HIS A 226 -3.56 9.34 -27.57
CA HIS A 226 -4.87 9.60 -26.99
C HIS A 226 -4.77 9.97 -25.50
N PHE A 227 -4.07 9.16 -24.71
CA PHE A 227 -3.83 9.42 -23.29
C PHE A 227 -3.13 10.77 -23.07
N ARG A 228 -2.03 11.02 -23.78
CA ARG A 228 -1.23 12.26 -23.64
C ARG A 228 -2.06 13.51 -23.94
N ARG A 229 -2.91 13.47 -24.98
CA ARG A 229 -3.83 14.58 -25.29
C ARG A 229 -4.85 14.81 -24.17
N LEU A 230 -5.49 13.75 -23.67
CA LEU A 230 -6.47 13.87 -22.59
C LEU A 230 -5.82 14.35 -21.29
N TYR A 231 -4.60 13.91 -21.01
CA TYR A 231 -3.81 14.33 -19.86
C TYR A 231 -3.57 15.84 -19.91
N GLN A 232 -3.05 16.32 -21.05
CA GLN A 232 -2.79 17.75 -21.27
C GLN A 232 -4.08 18.59 -21.18
N GLN A 233 -5.20 18.09 -21.72
CA GLN A 233 -6.49 18.78 -21.63
C GLN A 233 -7.02 18.87 -20.20
N LYS A 234 -6.86 17.82 -19.38
CA LYS A 234 -7.33 17.82 -18.01
C LYS A 234 -6.48 18.68 -17.09
N PHE A 235 -5.15 18.55 -17.20
CA PHE A 235 -4.23 19.10 -16.21
C PHE A 235 -3.52 20.37 -16.67
N GLY A 236 -3.56 20.69 -17.96
CA GLY A 236 -2.89 21.87 -18.53
C GLY A 236 -1.38 21.71 -18.70
N ASP A 237 -0.83 20.56 -18.34
CA ASP A 237 0.58 20.19 -18.45
C ASP A 237 0.74 18.73 -18.87
N THR A 238 1.98 18.28 -19.06
CA THR A 238 2.36 16.90 -19.42
C THR A 238 3.32 16.27 -18.41
N VAL A 239 3.46 16.91 -17.24
CA VAL A 239 4.43 16.52 -16.22
C VAL A 239 3.82 15.52 -15.24
N LEU A 240 4.60 14.48 -14.91
CA LEU A 240 4.27 13.46 -13.93
C LEU A 240 5.57 12.79 -13.45
N ASP A 241 5.51 11.88 -12.47
CA ASP A 241 6.68 11.12 -12.04
C ASP A 241 6.86 9.84 -12.84
N GLU A 242 5.78 9.06 -12.89
CA GLU A 242 5.77 7.73 -13.46
C GLU A 242 4.39 7.48 -14.09
N LEU A 243 4.39 6.82 -15.25
CA LEU A 243 3.21 6.42 -16.00
C LEU A 243 3.34 4.94 -16.34
N THR A 244 2.30 4.16 -16.04
CA THR A 244 2.16 2.78 -16.48
C THR A 244 0.92 2.65 -17.36
N LEU A 245 1.11 2.25 -18.61
CA LEU A 245 0.06 2.02 -19.60
C LEU A 245 -0.19 0.52 -19.71
N PHE A 246 -1.41 0.10 -19.41
CA PHE A 246 -1.94 -1.23 -19.75
C PHE A 246 -2.88 -1.10 -20.95
N PRO A 247 -3.19 -2.19 -21.67
CA PRO A 247 -4.04 -2.09 -22.85
C PRO A 247 -5.38 -1.37 -22.61
N GLU A 248 -6.03 -1.63 -21.47
CA GLU A 248 -7.36 -1.10 -21.16
C GLU A 248 -7.37 0.10 -20.21
N TYR A 249 -6.27 0.38 -19.51
CA TYR A 249 -6.22 1.40 -18.46
C TYR A 249 -4.80 1.91 -18.23
N ALA A 250 -4.66 3.04 -17.55
CA ALA A 250 -3.35 3.53 -17.12
C ALA A 250 -3.38 3.93 -15.65
N SER A 251 -2.21 3.90 -15.02
CA SER A 251 -1.99 4.44 -13.68
C SER A 251 -0.78 5.38 -13.72
N PHE A 252 -0.83 6.49 -12.99
CA PHE A 252 0.29 7.42 -12.95
C PHE A 252 0.38 8.20 -11.64
N ASP A 253 1.60 8.59 -11.31
CA ASP A 253 1.95 9.36 -10.14
C ASP A 253 2.10 10.83 -10.57
N ARG A 254 1.09 11.66 -10.30
CA ARG A 254 1.07 13.06 -10.77
C ARG A 254 1.72 13.99 -9.77
N THR A 255 2.77 14.68 -10.18
CA THR A 255 3.33 15.85 -9.50
C THR A 255 3.16 17.11 -10.36
N THR A 256 3.56 18.27 -9.84
CA THR A 256 3.60 19.52 -10.60
C THR A 256 4.88 20.27 -10.32
N ARG A 257 5.35 21.07 -11.27
CA ARG A 257 6.51 21.95 -11.06
C ARG A 257 6.26 23.01 -9.97
N ALA A 258 5.00 23.37 -9.73
CA ALA A 258 4.62 24.34 -8.68
C ALA A 258 4.65 23.73 -7.27
N GLN A 259 4.44 22.43 -7.15
CA GLN A 259 4.46 21.69 -5.88
C GLN A 259 5.26 20.39 -6.05
N PRO A 260 6.59 20.48 -6.27
CA PRO A 260 7.43 19.30 -6.54
C PRO A 260 7.50 18.37 -5.33
N ASN A 261 7.25 18.88 -4.12
CA ASN A 261 7.14 18.11 -2.89
C ASN A 261 5.73 17.52 -2.66
N ARG A 262 4.91 17.38 -3.70
CA ARG A 262 3.58 16.75 -3.65
C ARG A 262 3.36 15.81 -4.83
N VAL A 263 2.64 14.72 -4.59
CA VAL A 263 2.17 13.80 -5.66
C VAL A 263 0.79 13.25 -5.31
N VAL A 264 0.04 12.87 -6.33
CA VAL A 264 -1.29 12.25 -6.24
C VAL A 264 -1.32 11.13 -7.26
N ASP A 265 -1.82 9.96 -6.86
CA ASP A 265 -1.93 8.81 -7.75
C ASP A 265 -3.27 8.88 -8.49
N TYR A 266 -3.24 8.53 -9.76
CA TYR A 266 -4.43 8.54 -10.62
C TYR A 266 -4.55 7.24 -11.41
N ASP A 267 -5.79 6.81 -11.56
CA ASP A 267 -6.19 5.79 -12.53
C ASP A 267 -6.89 6.45 -13.73
N PHE A 268 -6.67 5.89 -14.91
CA PHE A 268 -7.30 6.30 -16.15
C PHE A 268 -8.01 5.11 -16.81
N ARG A 269 -9.34 5.22 -16.97
CA ARG A 269 -10.21 4.29 -17.72
C ARG A 269 -11.24 5.07 -18.51
N GLY A 270 -10.80 5.75 -19.57
CA GLY A 270 -11.64 6.71 -20.32
C GLY A 270 -11.93 8.03 -19.58
N GLY A 271 -11.39 8.17 -18.37
CA GLY A 271 -11.47 9.34 -17.50
C GLY A 271 -10.50 9.20 -16.35
N PHE A 272 -10.13 10.32 -15.74
CA PHE A 272 -9.08 10.39 -14.72
C PHE A 272 -9.69 10.44 -13.32
N LEU A 273 -9.40 9.44 -12.49
CA LEU A 273 -9.82 9.33 -11.10
C LEU A 273 -8.60 9.37 -10.18
N ALA A 274 -8.59 10.25 -9.17
CA ALA A 274 -7.56 10.19 -8.14
C ALA A 274 -7.77 8.92 -7.30
N SER A 275 -6.76 8.05 -7.27
CA SER A 275 -6.77 6.80 -6.51
C SER A 275 -6.15 6.95 -5.12
N SER A 276 -5.47 8.08 -4.86
CA SER A 276 -4.96 8.45 -3.54
C SER A 276 -5.27 9.89 -3.15
N ALA A 277 -5.20 10.17 -1.84
CA ALA A 277 -5.13 11.56 -1.34
C ALA A 277 -3.78 12.18 -1.72
N MET A 278 -3.62 13.49 -1.62
CA MET A 278 -2.32 14.14 -1.87
C MET A 278 -1.28 13.83 -0.79
N THR A 279 -0.03 13.68 -1.22
CA THR A 279 1.03 12.97 -0.50
C THR A 279 2.35 13.76 -0.54
N THR A 280 3.29 13.54 0.39
CA THR A 280 4.50 14.39 0.55
C THR A 280 5.70 14.01 -0.33
N ARG A 281 5.83 14.52 -1.57
CA ARG A 281 6.95 14.43 -2.56
C ARG A 281 8.38 14.47 -1.99
N ASP A 282 9.33 13.61 -2.36
CA ASP A 282 10.73 14.07 -2.29
C ASP A 282 10.89 15.21 -3.31
N ALA A 283 11.30 16.40 -2.84
CA ALA A 283 11.35 17.58 -3.68
C ALA A 283 12.44 17.48 -4.76
N ASP A 284 13.51 16.72 -4.48
CA ASP A 284 14.67 16.61 -5.36
C ASP A 284 14.49 15.52 -6.42
N LYS A 285 13.45 14.66 -6.29
CA LYS A 285 13.12 13.67 -7.31
C LYS A 285 12.85 14.35 -8.66
N PRO A 286 13.52 13.95 -9.76
CA PRO A 286 13.27 14.49 -11.09
C PRO A 286 11.80 14.29 -11.53
N ILE A 287 11.28 15.24 -12.31
CA ILE A 287 9.91 15.19 -12.85
C ILE A 287 9.99 14.78 -14.32
N PHE A 288 9.29 13.70 -14.68
CA PHE A 288 9.18 13.26 -16.05
C PHE A 288 8.17 14.11 -16.84
N ASP A 289 8.44 14.35 -18.12
CA ASP A 289 7.56 15.13 -18.99
C ASP A 289 7.19 14.30 -20.23
N LEU A 290 5.91 13.94 -20.34
CA LEU A 290 5.38 13.15 -21.46
C LEU A 290 5.54 13.84 -22.82
N ALA A 291 5.77 15.15 -22.85
CA ALA A 291 6.07 15.87 -24.08
C ALA A 291 7.43 15.49 -24.67
N THR A 292 8.35 14.93 -23.86
CA THR A 292 9.68 14.49 -24.30
C THR A 292 9.67 13.16 -25.05
N VAL A 293 8.58 12.39 -24.92
CA VAL A 293 8.42 11.09 -25.58
C VAL A 293 8.08 11.28 -27.06
N ASP A 294 8.92 10.73 -27.94
CA ASP A 294 8.64 10.62 -29.36
C ASP A 294 7.63 9.49 -29.60
N ALA A 295 6.37 9.86 -29.86
CA ALA A 295 5.29 8.90 -30.06
C ALA A 295 5.48 8.03 -31.32
N SER A 296 6.19 8.52 -32.34
CA SER A 296 6.47 7.73 -33.55
C SER A 296 7.56 6.71 -33.27
N ALA A 297 8.61 7.11 -32.56
CA ALA A 297 9.66 6.19 -32.14
C ALA A 297 9.14 5.12 -31.15
N LEU A 298 8.29 5.52 -30.20
CA LEU A 298 7.58 4.60 -29.30
C LEU A 298 6.74 3.58 -30.07
N GLY A 299 5.97 4.03 -31.08
CA GLY A 299 5.19 3.12 -31.94
C GLY A 299 6.06 2.09 -32.65
N ASN A 300 7.18 2.51 -33.23
CA ASN A 300 8.11 1.61 -33.89
C ASN A 300 8.74 0.61 -32.90
N LEU A 301 8.98 1.02 -31.65
CA LEU A 301 9.52 0.16 -30.61
C LEU A 301 8.50 -0.87 -30.12
N ILE A 302 7.24 -0.46 -29.95
CA ILE A 302 6.08 -1.32 -29.68
C ILE A 302 5.97 -2.41 -30.75
N ASP A 303 6.02 -2.04 -32.03
CA ASP A 303 5.87 -2.99 -33.14
C ASP A 303 7.01 -4.03 -33.19
N ARG A 304 8.19 -3.68 -32.65
CA ARG A 304 9.38 -4.56 -32.61
C ARG A 304 9.52 -5.30 -31.29
N SER A 305 8.77 -4.94 -30.25
CA SER A 305 9.02 -5.39 -28.87
C SER A 305 8.93 -6.90 -28.73
N VAL A 306 7.88 -7.51 -29.30
CA VAL A 306 7.64 -8.96 -29.22
C VAL A 306 8.77 -9.75 -29.88
N ALA A 307 9.26 -9.30 -31.03
CA ALA A 307 10.36 -9.95 -31.74
C ALA A 307 11.68 -9.84 -30.97
N LEU A 308 11.93 -8.68 -30.36
CA LEU A 308 13.15 -8.41 -29.59
C LEU A 308 13.16 -9.08 -28.21
N SER A 309 11.98 -9.32 -27.61
CA SER A 309 11.88 -9.95 -26.29
C SER A 309 12.03 -11.47 -26.32
N ASN A 310 12.11 -12.10 -27.50
CA ASN A 310 12.18 -13.55 -27.66
C ASN A 310 11.06 -14.33 -26.93
N VAL A 311 9.87 -13.73 -26.80
CA VAL A 311 8.71 -14.36 -26.17
C VAL A 311 7.80 -14.87 -27.28
N GLU A 312 7.74 -16.19 -27.46
CA GLU A 312 6.89 -16.80 -28.48
C GLU A 312 5.41 -16.54 -28.15
N GLY A 313 4.64 -16.07 -29.14
CA GLY A 313 3.24 -15.65 -28.93
C GLY A 313 3.10 -14.47 -27.96
N GLY A 314 4.17 -13.72 -27.71
CA GLY A 314 4.18 -12.61 -26.77
C GLY A 314 3.25 -11.46 -27.16
N THR A 315 2.67 -10.83 -26.14
CA THR A 315 1.90 -9.59 -26.27
C THR A 315 2.42 -8.56 -25.28
N ILE A 316 2.23 -7.28 -25.57
CA ILE A 316 2.64 -6.23 -24.65
C ILE A 316 1.69 -6.24 -23.46
N SER A 317 2.26 -6.50 -22.29
CA SER A 317 1.51 -6.52 -21.03
C SER A 317 1.28 -5.11 -20.48
N HIS A 318 2.33 -4.28 -20.51
CA HIS A 318 2.30 -2.89 -20.10
C HIS A 318 3.55 -2.13 -20.56
N ILE A 319 3.45 -0.80 -20.56
CA ILE A 319 4.55 0.12 -20.84
C ILE A 319 4.72 1.04 -19.63
N GLY A 320 5.90 1.03 -19.01
CA GLY A 320 6.29 1.96 -17.95
C GLY A 320 7.09 3.12 -18.52
N MET A 321 6.89 4.33 -18.01
CA MET A 321 7.66 5.52 -18.37
C MET A 321 7.91 6.35 -17.12
N GLY A 322 9.13 6.83 -16.93
CA GLY A 322 9.45 7.68 -15.78
C GLY A 322 10.93 8.01 -15.70
N ILE A 323 11.33 8.59 -14.58
CA ILE A 323 12.74 8.77 -14.23
C ILE A 323 13.00 7.96 -12.96
N ASP A 324 13.96 7.04 -13.04
CA ASP A 324 14.41 6.30 -11.87
C ASP A 324 15.17 7.24 -10.92
N GLY A 325 14.86 7.18 -9.63
CA GLY A 325 15.41 8.10 -8.63
C GLY A 325 16.88 7.85 -8.28
N ILE A 326 17.51 6.80 -8.81
CA ILE A 326 18.91 6.45 -8.60
C ILE A 326 19.74 6.82 -9.82
N THR A 327 19.28 6.43 -11.02
CA THR A 327 20.01 6.73 -12.27
C THR A 327 19.73 8.14 -12.78
N GLU A 328 18.60 8.74 -12.40
CA GLU A 328 18.10 10.03 -12.89
C GLU A 328 17.96 10.11 -14.42
N VAL A 329 17.95 8.95 -15.10
CA VAL A 329 17.77 8.84 -16.55
C VAL A 329 16.29 8.61 -16.85
N PRO A 330 15.68 9.37 -17.79
CA PRO A 330 14.34 9.08 -18.25
C PRO A 330 14.33 7.82 -19.11
N THR A 331 13.44 6.86 -18.79
CA THR A 331 13.37 5.58 -19.49
C THR A 331 11.94 5.18 -19.81
N ILE A 332 11.81 4.39 -20.88
CA ILE A 332 10.59 3.71 -21.32
C ILE A 332 10.87 2.22 -21.25
N ASN A 333 10.08 1.50 -20.46
CA ASN A 333 10.16 0.06 -20.28
C ASN A 333 8.95 -0.60 -20.95
N ILE A 334 9.17 -1.46 -21.94
CA ILE A 334 8.10 -2.20 -22.63
C ILE A 334 8.17 -3.65 -22.20
N TYR A 335 7.13 -4.12 -21.51
CA TYR A 335 7.07 -5.48 -20.98
C TYR A 335 6.23 -6.38 -21.89
N VAL A 336 6.83 -7.46 -22.37
CA VAL A 336 6.18 -8.48 -23.19
C VAL A 336 6.02 -9.75 -22.37
N GLY A 337 4.86 -10.38 -22.45
CA GLY A 337 4.62 -11.68 -21.84
C GLY A 337 3.64 -12.53 -22.62
N ASN A 338 3.56 -13.81 -22.27
CA ASN A 338 2.60 -14.75 -22.82
C ASN A 338 1.86 -15.55 -21.73
N GLU A 339 0.97 -16.44 -22.16
CA GLU A 339 0.17 -17.30 -21.26
C GLU A 339 1.01 -18.35 -20.51
N PHE A 340 2.22 -18.66 -21.00
CA PHE A 340 3.14 -19.62 -20.40
C PHE A 340 4.04 -19.00 -19.32
N GLN A 341 3.78 -17.75 -18.91
CA GLN A 341 4.58 -16.99 -17.95
C GLN A 341 6.01 -16.70 -18.43
N GLU A 342 6.24 -16.78 -19.74
CA GLU A 342 7.48 -16.31 -20.36
C GLU A 342 7.39 -14.80 -20.51
N SER A 343 8.46 -14.10 -20.15
CA SER A 343 8.47 -12.64 -20.18
C SER A 343 9.83 -12.10 -20.55
N GLY A 344 9.82 -10.99 -21.26
CA GLY A 344 10.99 -10.17 -21.50
C GLY A 344 10.59 -8.69 -21.45
N TYR A 345 11.58 -7.82 -21.40
CA TYR A 345 11.32 -6.39 -21.51
C TYR A 345 12.44 -5.67 -22.23
N LEU A 346 12.08 -4.52 -22.81
CA LEU A 346 13.02 -3.60 -23.43
C LEU A 346 13.07 -2.32 -22.63
N GLU A 347 14.27 -1.76 -22.53
CA GLU A 347 14.49 -0.45 -21.96
C GLU A 347 14.96 0.50 -23.07
N ALA A 348 14.34 1.66 -23.18
CA ALA A 348 14.64 2.65 -24.21
C ALA A 348 14.58 4.08 -23.66
N THR A 349 15.23 5.00 -24.35
CA THR A 349 15.13 6.43 -24.08
C THR A 349 13.77 6.98 -24.56
N PRO A 350 13.35 8.18 -24.11
CA PRO A 350 12.14 8.84 -24.61
C PRO A 350 12.16 9.14 -26.12
N SER A 351 13.35 9.23 -26.74
CA SER A 351 13.51 9.35 -28.19
C SER A 351 13.41 8.02 -28.94
N GLY A 352 13.18 6.91 -28.22
CA GLY A 352 13.03 5.56 -28.77
C GLY A 352 14.35 4.88 -29.14
N GLU A 353 15.48 5.35 -28.60
CA GLU A 353 16.76 4.65 -28.70
C GLU A 353 16.78 3.51 -27.68
N LEU A 354 17.13 2.30 -28.13
CA LEU A 354 17.20 1.13 -27.27
C LEU A 354 18.42 1.21 -26.35
N ILE A 355 18.19 1.12 -25.04
CA ILE A 355 19.22 1.11 -24.00
C ILE A 355 19.66 -0.32 -23.73
N ASP A 356 18.69 -1.18 -23.38
CA ASP A 356 18.94 -2.59 -23.08
C ASP A 356 17.74 -3.46 -23.50
N THR A 357 17.99 -4.75 -23.67
CA THR A 357 16.96 -5.75 -23.95
C THR A 357 17.18 -6.95 -23.06
N HIS A 358 16.11 -7.35 -22.37
CA HIS A 358 16.08 -8.51 -21.51
C HIS A 358 15.14 -9.53 -22.14
N PRO A 359 15.63 -10.32 -23.11
CA PRO A 359 14.81 -11.32 -23.76
C PRO A 359 14.55 -12.50 -22.83
N PHE A 360 13.51 -13.26 -23.12
CA PHE A 360 13.27 -14.52 -22.43
C PHE A 360 14.33 -15.55 -22.84
N GLY A 361 14.96 -16.17 -21.84
CA GLY A 361 15.89 -17.29 -22.01
C GLY A 361 17.39 -16.96 -22.04
N ASP A 362 17.77 -15.69 -21.92
CA ASP A 362 19.19 -15.25 -21.85
C ASP A 362 19.71 -14.99 -20.43
#